data_AF-A0A9P9HWT0-F1
#
_entry.id   AF-A0A9P9HWT0-F1
#
_cell.length_a   1.000
_cell.length_b   1.000
_cell.length_c   1.000
_cell.angle_alpha   90.00
_cell.angle_beta   90.00
_cell.angle_gamma   90.00
#
_symmetry.space_group_name_H-M   'P 1'
#
loop_
_entity.id
_entity.type
_entity.pdbx_description
1 polymer ?
#
loop_
_entity_poly.entity_id
_entity_poly.type
_entity_poly.pdbx_seq_one_letter_code
_entity_poly.pdbx_strand_id
1 'polypeptide(L)'
;MSWRYAHTEAPYLISRINFHHFAIWAHSSANKQPSLISSNMADKLRTQQELERLQAKYVGTGHPDTTSWEWRTNIQRDTYSSIAGHRPLLSYIALAENEPISKIRAQMIRKMVQPCGPPPPRED
;
A
#
# COMPACT_ATOMS: atom_id res chain seq x y z
N MET A 1 55.14 -26.51 51.73
CA MET A 1 55.09 -27.58 52.74
C MET A 1 53.92 -28.50 52.43
N SER A 2 54.19 -29.80 52.32
CA SER A 2 53.23 -30.91 52.16
C SER A 2 52.69 -31.35 53.52
N TRP A 3 51.38 -31.63 53.62
CA TRP A 3 50.69 -32.55 54.57
C TRP A 3 49.27 -32.73 53.96
N ARG A 4 48.76 -33.84 53.41
CA ARG A 4 48.72 -35.29 53.67
C ARG A 4 47.74 -35.73 54.79
N TYR A 5 46.82 -36.63 54.41
CA TYR A 5 45.89 -37.52 55.19
C TYR A 5 44.61 -36.89 55.80
N ALA A 6 43.43 -37.52 55.84
CA ALA A 6 42.97 -38.93 55.72
C ALA A 6 41.50 -38.94 55.23
N HIS A 7 41.10 -39.75 54.24
CA HIS A 7 40.55 -41.11 54.34
C HIS A 7 39.29 -41.28 55.21
N THR A 8 38.16 -41.54 54.54
CA THR A 8 37.13 -42.49 54.98
C THR A 8 36.55 -43.23 53.77
N GLU A 9 36.29 -44.51 53.98
CA GLU A 9 36.24 -45.65 53.05
C GLU A 9 34.91 -45.75 52.24
N ALA A 10 34.97 -46.06 50.93
CA ALA A 10 34.49 -47.28 50.21
C ALA A 10 32.93 -47.47 50.16
N PRO A 11 32.30 -48.18 49.18
CA PRO A 11 32.86 -49.01 48.09
C PRO A 11 32.21 -48.84 46.68
N TYR A 12 32.97 -49.30 45.67
CA TYR A 12 32.60 -49.87 44.37
C TYR A 12 31.13 -50.30 44.16
N LEU A 13 30.52 -49.91 43.01
CA LEU A 13 29.93 -50.84 42.02
C LEU A 13 29.43 -50.10 40.75
N ILE A 14 30.00 -50.50 39.62
CA ILE A 14 29.60 -50.15 38.26
C ILE A 14 28.40 -51.01 37.88
N SER A 15 27.26 -50.40 37.51
CA SER A 15 26.34 -51.00 36.54
C SER A 15 25.33 -50.01 35.97
N ARG A 16 25.36 -49.87 34.64
CA ARG A 16 24.24 -49.50 33.74
C ARG A 16 23.56 -48.15 33.98
N ILE A 17 24.04 -47.12 33.28
CA ILE A 17 23.17 -46.03 32.79
C ILE A 17 23.26 -46.02 31.26
N ASN A 18 22.10 -46.23 30.63
CA ASN A 18 21.90 -46.35 29.20
C ASN A 18 22.34 -45.07 28.46
N PHE A 19 23.33 -45.21 27.58
CA PHE A 19 23.62 -44.25 26.51
C PHE A 19 22.46 -44.22 25.52
N HIS A 20 21.40 -43.45 25.80
CA HIS A 20 20.35 -43.20 24.81
C HIS A 20 19.70 -41.82 24.90
N HIS A 21 20.31 -40.84 25.58
CA HIS A 21 19.64 -39.56 25.81
C HIS A 21 20.53 -38.32 25.74
N PHE A 22 21.61 -38.35 24.95
CA PHE A 22 22.45 -37.17 24.71
C PHE A 22 22.95 -37.08 23.26
N ALA A 23 22.05 -37.27 22.29
CA ALA A 23 22.33 -37.05 20.86
C ALA A 23 21.17 -36.35 20.13
N ILE A 24 20.51 -35.38 20.77
CA ILE A 24 19.60 -34.45 20.09
C ILE A 24 19.98 -33.01 20.44
N TRP A 25 21.21 -32.61 20.09
CA TRP A 25 21.55 -31.20 19.96
C TRP A 25 22.74 -31.00 19.02
N ALA A 26 22.65 -31.59 17.83
CA ALA A 26 23.52 -31.26 16.71
C ALA A 26 22.82 -31.78 15.47
N HIS A 27 21.97 -30.95 14.87
CA HIS A 27 21.73 -30.85 13.42
C HIS A 27 20.59 -29.85 13.20
N SER A 28 20.75 -29.01 12.19
CA SER A 28 19.79 -28.00 11.71
C SER A 28 19.87 -26.62 12.37
N SER A 29 21.06 -26.02 12.34
CA SER A 29 21.20 -24.56 12.19
C SER A 29 21.86 -24.26 10.84
N ALA A 30 21.26 -24.77 9.76
CA ALA A 30 21.67 -24.47 8.40
C ALA A 30 20.42 -24.15 7.57
N ASN A 31 20.38 -22.93 7.05
CA ASN A 31 19.43 -22.40 6.07
C ASN A 31 17.95 -22.29 6.48
N LYS A 32 17.64 -21.21 7.19
CA LYS A 32 16.51 -20.36 6.79
C LYS A 32 17.03 -18.98 6.38
N GLN A 33 17.74 -18.94 5.25
CA GLN A 33 17.68 -17.73 4.43
C GLN A 33 16.26 -17.74 3.86
N PRO A 34 15.32 -16.85 4.28
CA PRO A 34 14.09 -16.70 3.53
C PRO A 34 14.52 -16.36 2.10
N SER A 35 14.09 -17.16 1.13
CA SER A 35 14.48 -16.96 -0.26
C SER A 35 14.04 -15.55 -0.68
N LEU A 36 15.01 -14.64 -0.77
CA LEU A 36 14.83 -13.25 -1.18
C LEU A 36 14.18 -13.12 -2.58
N ILE A 37 14.09 -14.25 -3.29
CA ILE A 37 13.56 -14.39 -4.64
C ILE A 37 12.04 -14.66 -4.63
N SER A 38 11.49 -15.31 -3.58
CA SER A 38 10.06 -15.62 -3.48
C SER A 38 9.22 -14.50 -2.85
N SER A 39 9.81 -13.67 -1.99
CA SER A 39 9.13 -12.49 -1.43
C SER A 39 8.95 -11.39 -2.48
N ASN A 40 9.91 -11.22 -3.39
CA ASN A 40 10.00 -10.08 -4.28
C ASN A 40 8.83 -9.96 -5.28
N MET A 41 8.24 -11.07 -5.76
CA MET A 41 7.04 -11.02 -6.61
C MET A 41 5.74 -10.92 -5.82
N ALA A 42 5.65 -11.57 -4.66
CA ALA A 42 4.47 -11.47 -3.80
C ALA A 42 4.28 -10.04 -3.26
N ASP A 43 5.37 -9.37 -2.91
CA ASP A 43 5.36 -7.98 -2.46
C ASP A 43 4.94 -7.04 -3.60
N LYS A 44 5.46 -7.24 -4.81
CA LYS A 44 5.06 -6.47 -6.01
C LYS A 44 3.56 -6.60 -6.31
N LEU A 45 3.00 -7.81 -6.21
CA LEU A 45 1.57 -8.03 -6.41
C LEU A 45 0.73 -7.35 -5.32
N ARG A 46 1.16 -7.42 -4.05
CA ARG A 46 0.51 -6.67 -2.96
C ARG A 46 0.53 -5.17 -3.20
N THR A 47 1.67 -4.62 -3.64
CA THR A 47 1.77 -3.18 -3.93
C THR A 47 0.89 -2.78 -5.10
N GLN A 48 0.77 -3.60 -6.13
CA GLN A 48 -0.08 -3.35 -7.28
C GLN A 48 -1.57 -3.35 -6.89
N GLN A 49 -2.00 -4.34 -6.11
CA GLN A 49 -3.36 -4.40 -5.59
C GLN A 49 -3.69 -3.20 -4.71
N GLU A 50 -2.76 -2.76 -3.87
CA GLU A 50 -2.93 -1.58 -3.03
C GLU A 50 -3.02 -0.30 -3.87
N LEU A 51 -2.21 -0.19 -4.93
CA LEU A 51 -2.27 0.92 -5.88
C LEU A 51 -3.62 0.99 -6.60
N GLU A 52 -4.11 -0.13 -7.12
CA GLU A 52 -5.43 -0.24 -7.77
C GLU A 52 -6.56 0.13 -6.80
N ARG A 53 -6.45 -0.34 -5.54
CA ARG A 53 -7.40 0.00 -4.47
C ARG A 53 -7.41 1.52 -4.19
N LEU A 54 -6.24 2.16 -4.17
CA LEU A 54 -6.13 3.61 -3.97
C LEU A 54 -6.65 4.40 -5.18
N GLN A 55 -6.38 3.94 -6.41
CA GLN A 55 -6.90 4.54 -7.64
C GLN A 55 -8.43 4.46 -7.71
N ALA A 56 -9.02 3.35 -7.27
CA ALA A 56 -10.47 3.22 -7.16
C ALA A 56 -11.08 4.17 -6.12
N LYS A 57 -10.33 4.50 -5.05
CA LYS A 57 -10.79 5.41 -4.00
C LYS A 57 -10.67 6.88 -4.41
N TYR A 58 -9.56 7.26 -5.02
CA TYR A 58 -9.25 8.64 -5.39
C TYR A 58 -9.46 8.84 -6.88
N VAL A 59 -10.68 9.27 -7.23
CA VAL A 59 -11.05 9.61 -8.60
C VAL A 59 -10.10 10.67 -9.15
N GLY A 60 -9.66 10.48 -10.40
CA GLY A 60 -8.70 11.37 -11.05
C GLY A 60 -7.24 10.94 -10.92
N THR A 61 -6.94 9.91 -10.14
CA THR A 61 -5.60 9.31 -10.10
C THR A 61 -5.29 8.64 -11.44
N GLY A 62 -4.23 9.07 -12.11
CA GLY A 62 -3.83 8.54 -13.42
C GLY A 62 -3.14 7.17 -13.37
N HIS A 63 -2.99 6.59 -14.55
CA HIS A 63 -2.22 5.40 -14.89
C HIS A 63 -1.37 5.73 -16.13
N PRO A 64 -0.27 5.01 -16.44
CA PRO A 64 0.51 5.23 -17.67
C PRO A 64 -0.32 5.27 -18.96
N ASP A 65 -1.41 4.51 -19.03
CA ASP A 65 -2.32 4.49 -20.19
C ASP A 65 -3.44 5.56 -20.13
N THR A 66 -3.37 6.53 -19.20
CA THR A 66 -4.36 7.61 -19.14
C THR A 66 -4.28 8.49 -20.39
N THR A 67 -5.40 8.58 -21.10
CA THR A 67 -5.49 9.38 -22.32
C THR A 67 -5.50 10.87 -22.01
N SER A 68 -5.06 11.68 -22.98
CA SER A 68 -5.11 13.14 -22.86
C SER A 68 -6.54 13.67 -22.63
N TRP A 69 -7.56 12.95 -23.10
CA TRP A 69 -8.97 13.31 -22.91
C TRP A 69 -9.43 13.04 -21.47
N GLU A 70 -9.08 11.89 -20.89
CA GLU A 70 -9.41 11.55 -19.50
C GLU A 70 -8.76 12.53 -18.52
N TRP A 71 -7.47 12.83 -18.72
CA TRP A 71 -6.74 13.81 -17.91
C TRP A 71 -7.41 15.18 -17.94
N ARG A 72 -7.67 15.73 -19.14
CA ARG A 72 -8.31 17.04 -19.28
C ARG A 72 -9.71 17.07 -18.68
N THR A 73 -10.47 15.98 -18.83
CA THR A 73 -11.81 15.85 -18.25
C THR A 73 -11.76 15.91 -16.72
N ASN A 74 -10.79 15.23 -16.10
CA ASN A 74 -10.61 15.28 -14.65
C ASN A 74 -10.24 16.69 -14.18
N ILE A 75 -9.27 17.35 -14.81
CA ILE A 75 -8.87 18.73 -14.47
C ILE A 75 -10.04 19.72 -14.56
N GLN A 76 -10.85 19.62 -15.61
CA GLN A 76 -12.01 20.51 -15.76
C GLN A 76 -13.08 20.23 -14.70
N ARG A 77 -13.33 18.96 -14.35
CA ARG A 77 -14.24 18.60 -13.26
C ARG A 77 -13.75 19.15 -11.92
N ASP A 78 -12.46 19.07 -11.63
CA ASP A 78 -11.87 19.62 -10.41
C ASP A 78 -12.01 21.14 -10.34
N THR A 79 -11.84 21.81 -11.49
CA THR A 79 -12.04 23.25 -11.62
C THR A 79 -13.49 23.65 -11.34
N TYR A 80 -14.46 22.98 -11.97
CA TYR A 80 -15.89 23.26 -11.74
C TYR A 80 -16.33 22.93 -10.31
N SER A 81 -15.82 21.84 -9.74
CA SER A 81 -16.05 21.47 -8.34
C SER A 81 -15.54 22.57 -7.40
N SER A 82 -14.31 23.06 -7.64
CA SER A 82 -13.71 24.15 -6.87
C SER A 82 -14.54 25.43 -6.97
N ILE A 83 -14.99 25.80 -8.17
CA ILE A 83 -15.88 26.96 -8.36
C ILE A 83 -17.20 26.78 -7.61
N ALA A 84 -17.84 25.62 -7.71
CA ALA A 84 -19.14 25.38 -7.07
C ALA A 84 -19.05 25.31 -5.54
N GLY A 85 -17.91 24.84 -5.00
CA GLY A 85 -17.65 24.70 -3.57
C GLY A 85 -17.23 25.99 -2.87
N HIS A 86 -16.43 26.84 -3.53
CA HIS A 86 -15.87 28.05 -2.91
C HIS A 86 -16.76 29.28 -3.16
N ARG A 87 -17.45 29.75 -2.11
CA ARG A 87 -18.37 30.89 -2.16
C ARG A 87 -17.76 32.16 -2.78
N PRO A 88 -16.51 32.57 -2.48
CA PRO A 88 -15.94 33.78 -3.08
C PRO A 88 -15.77 33.65 -4.59
N LEU A 89 -15.23 32.53 -5.05
CA LEU A 89 -15.00 32.25 -6.47
C LEU A 89 -16.32 32.15 -7.24
N LEU A 90 -17.31 31.47 -6.66
CA LEU A 90 -18.65 31.39 -7.24
C LEU A 90 -19.32 32.77 -7.36
N SER A 91 -19.15 33.63 -6.34
CA SER A 91 -19.73 34.98 -6.32
C SER A 91 -19.07 35.88 -7.36
N TYR A 92 -17.75 35.75 -7.53
CA TYR A 92 -17.00 36.48 -8.54
C TYR A 92 -17.54 36.18 -9.96
N ILE A 93 -17.75 34.90 -10.28
CA ILE A 93 -18.29 34.50 -11.58
C ILE A 93 -19.76 34.92 -11.73
N ALA A 94 -20.57 34.78 -10.68
CA ALA A 94 -21.97 35.20 -10.72
C ALA A 94 -22.15 36.71 -10.93
N LEU A 95 -21.23 37.51 -10.38
CA LEU A 95 -21.20 38.95 -10.60
C LEU A 95 -20.76 39.29 -12.03
N ALA A 96 -19.75 38.59 -12.57
CA ALA A 96 -19.28 38.81 -13.94
C ALA A 96 -20.34 38.44 -15.01
N GLU A 97 -21.08 37.35 -14.79
CA GLU A 97 -22.14 36.88 -15.70
C GLU A 97 -23.50 37.56 -15.45
N ASN A 98 -23.62 38.37 -14.39
CA ASN A 98 -24.86 39.03 -13.96
C ASN A 98 -26.06 38.05 -13.79
N GLU A 99 -25.79 36.91 -13.14
CA GLU A 99 -26.78 35.84 -12.92
C GLU A 99 -26.82 35.42 -11.45
N PRO A 100 -27.95 34.89 -10.94
CA PRO A 100 -28.03 34.50 -9.55
C PRO A 100 -27.08 33.34 -9.26
N ILE A 101 -26.45 33.37 -8.09
CA ILE A 101 -25.45 32.40 -7.62
C ILE A 101 -25.96 30.94 -7.73
N SER A 102 -27.25 30.71 -7.46
CA SER A 102 -27.87 29.38 -7.57
C SER A 102 -27.87 28.86 -9.01
N LYS A 103 -28.11 29.72 -9.99
CA LYS A 103 -28.09 29.38 -11.42
C LYS A 103 -26.67 29.07 -11.89
N ILE A 104 -25.69 29.90 -11.53
CA ILE A 104 -24.28 29.65 -11.86
C ILE A 104 -23.81 28.34 -11.24
N ARG A 105 -24.11 28.09 -9.96
CA ARG A 105 -23.77 26.81 -9.30
C ARG A 105 -24.35 25.61 -10.05
N ALA A 106 -25.62 25.69 -10.43
CA ALA A 106 -26.26 24.63 -11.21
C ALA A 106 -25.62 24.47 -12.60
N GLN A 107 -25.24 25.55 -13.26
CA GLN A 107 -24.51 25.50 -14.54
C GLN A 107 -23.14 24.84 -14.40
N MET A 108 -22.36 25.17 -13.35
CA MET A 108 -21.05 24.54 -13.12
C MET A 108 -21.19 23.03 -12.92
N ILE A 109 -22.18 22.59 -12.14
CA ILE A 109 -22.46 21.15 -11.95
C ILE A 109 -22.87 20.47 -13.27
N ARG A 110 -23.73 21.10 -14.07
CA ARG A 110 -24.15 20.54 -15.37
C ARG A 110 -22.97 20.41 -16.35
N LYS A 111 -22.05 21.36 -16.36
CA LYS A 111 -20.85 21.32 -17.20
C LYS A 111 -19.92 20.14 -16.87
N MET A 112 -20.01 19.55 -15.67
CA MET A 112 -19.16 18.42 -15.26
C MET A 112 -19.45 17.10 -16.00
N VAL A 113 -20.63 16.95 -16.63
CA VAL A 113 -21.01 15.71 -17.32
C VAL A 113 -20.02 15.41 -18.44
N GLN A 114 -19.80 16.38 -19.33
CA GLN A 114 -18.93 16.22 -20.49
C GLN A 114 -18.22 17.55 -20.80
N PRO A 115 -17.19 17.92 -20.01
CA PRO A 115 -16.59 19.24 -20.11
C PRO A 115 -15.63 19.36 -21.32
N CYS A 116 -15.04 18.24 -21.76
CA CYS A 116 -14.13 18.16 -22.91
C CYS A 116 -14.81 17.69 -24.21
N GLY A 117 -16.14 17.57 -24.25
CA GLY A 117 -16.84 16.93 -25.36
C GLY A 117 -16.71 15.39 -25.37
N PRO A 118 -17.22 14.72 -26.41
CA PRO A 118 -17.19 13.27 -26.51
C PRO A 118 -15.75 12.72 -26.52
N PRO A 119 -15.53 11.53 -25.92
CA PRO A 119 -14.23 10.89 -25.97
C PRO A 119 -13.85 10.57 -27.43
N PRO A 120 -12.54 10.61 -27.76
CA PRO A 120 -12.08 10.15 -29.07
C PRO A 120 -12.47 8.67 -29.27
N PRO A 121 -12.69 8.23 -30.52
CA PRO A 121 -12.87 6.82 -30.82
C PRO A 121 -11.63 6.05 -30.33
N ARG A 122 -11.84 4.88 -29.72
CA ARG A 122 -10.72 4.01 -29.36
C ARG A 122 -10.13 3.49 -30.65
N GLU A 123 -8.81 3.59 -30.79
CA GLU A 123 -8.08 2.86 -31.81
C GLU A 123 -8.07 1.39 -31.36
N ASP A 124 -8.58 0.48 -32.20
CA ASP A 124 -8.59 -0.97 -31.95
C ASP A 124 -7.17 -1.56 -31.98
#